data_AF-A0A8S4HNG1-F1
#
_entry.id   AF-A0A8S4HNG1-F1
#
_cell.length_a   1.000
_cell.length_b   1.000
_cell.length_c   1.000
_cell.angle_alpha   90.00
_cell.angle_beta   90.00
_cell.angle_gamma   90.00
#
_symmetry.space_group_name_H-M   'P 1'
#
loop_
_entity.id
_entity.type
_entity.pdbx_description
1 polymer ?
#
loop_
_entity_poly.entity_id
_entity_poly.type
_entity_poly.pdbx_seq_one_letter_code
_entity_poly.pdbx_strand_id
1 'polypeptide(L)'
;MEDRQPDYSFFENLEDFIKQEKRIDINSGISMNSFCNNMGDISGKDLAVINICKGFVDLFTLLIGQYAAQSDTPISKQYPSFLNYWLKHKLNAASVSDEHRKIVYQKIEENYINFNAEQKLKNNIYDFNNKDYYKMHSLYELYKQFFELKENNSKNCLDFPTYLKEKYTKAWKKCFEEPDTAFCNALKIFTSLHESLKTSPSGTCAETELPPIPDFLLQPSTKDKYAKTTTEGKKLIQNSSYYSTFGLTSLTGEKYTNLKELITLHYYTVLSYNKTDKYDTMMKILDEFLQYYIDNNKNNDVLPFITEFFEKYYNPQKTEYELIYTECSTKDNPTEEYCKLYIKCKEQLNTDLSLKEVELQKTIEDNIKSNQSSGTEFLSIEYLSSVFKSIGNISSIIPTSIGALLILSLISFFSYKFTPLGNWLRKIKIKKNKKKKIPIYNIETEMNDYAESLNNKLRKKRIRLAYHNL
;
A
#
# COMPACT_ATOMS: atom_id res chain seq x y z
N MET A 1 5.34 -15.06 -30.07
CA MET A 1 5.59 -15.46 -28.68
C MET A 1 4.76 -14.52 -27.82
N GLU A 2 3.86 -15.08 -27.02
CA GLU A 2 3.14 -14.31 -26.00
C GLU A 2 4.18 -13.86 -24.96
N ASP A 3 4.27 -12.55 -24.69
CA ASP A 3 5.22 -12.01 -23.73
C ASP A 3 4.94 -12.62 -22.36
N ARG A 4 5.84 -13.49 -21.90
CA ARG A 4 5.67 -14.18 -20.63
C ARG A 4 5.81 -13.18 -19.49
N GLN A 5 4.76 -13.05 -18.68
CA GLN A 5 4.76 -12.15 -17.54
C GLN A 5 5.71 -12.65 -16.45
N PRO A 6 6.50 -11.76 -15.85
CA PRO A 6 7.45 -12.16 -14.83
C PRO A 6 6.75 -12.35 -13.48
N ASP A 7 7.20 -13.34 -12.73
CA ASP A 7 6.62 -13.72 -11.44
C ASP A 7 7.23 -12.86 -10.32
N TYR A 8 6.37 -12.11 -9.61
CA TYR A 8 6.77 -11.23 -8.53
C TYR A 8 6.87 -11.94 -7.17
N SER A 9 6.51 -13.23 -7.06
CA SER A 9 6.52 -13.94 -5.77
C SER A 9 7.92 -14.09 -5.16
N PHE A 10 8.98 -13.99 -5.97
CA PHE A 10 10.37 -14.06 -5.46
C PHE A 10 10.72 -12.92 -4.50
N PHE A 11 9.98 -11.79 -4.51
CA PHE A 11 10.19 -10.69 -3.58
C PHE A 11 9.98 -11.11 -2.10
N GLU A 12 9.20 -12.16 -1.83
CA GLU A 12 9.03 -12.73 -0.50
C GLU A 12 10.34 -13.25 0.11
N ASN A 13 11.25 -13.75 -0.74
CA ASN A 13 12.51 -14.37 -0.34
C ASN A 13 13.74 -13.61 -0.86
N LEU A 14 13.55 -12.36 -1.29
CA LEU A 14 14.61 -11.56 -1.91
C LEU A 14 15.81 -11.31 -0.99
N GLU A 15 15.58 -11.22 0.33
CA GLU A 15 16.67 -11.05 1.31
C GLU A 15 17.72 -12.16 1.17
N ASP A 16 17.25 -13.41 1.09
CA ASP A 16 18.13 -14.58 0.99
C ASP A 16 18.82 -14.66 -0.36
N PHE A 17 18.13 -14.28 -1.43
CA PHE A 17 18.71 -14.23 -2.77
C PHE A 17 19.81 -13.17 -2.89
N ILE A 18 19.61 -11.98 -2.32
CA ILE A 18 20.63 -10.93 -2.25
C ILE A 18 21.84 -11.38 -1.42
N LYS A 19 21.62 -12.12 -0.33
CA LYS A 19 22.72 -12.72 0.46
C LYS A 19 23.56 -13.69 -0.37
N GLN A 20 22.95 -14.49 -1.24
CA GLN A 20 23.71 -15.35 -2.16
C GLN A 20 24.40 -14.53 -3.27
N GLU A 21 23.76 -13.48 -3.80
CA GLU A 21 24.38 -12.58 -4.78
C GLU A 21 25.69 -11.99 -4.26
N LYS A 22 25.76 -11.59 -2.99
CA LYS A 22 26.98 -11.07 -2.35
C LYS A 22 28.15 -12.07 -2.30
N ARG A 23 27.89 -13.37 -2.51
CA ARG A 23 28.88 -14.45 -2.46
C ARG A 23 29.41 -14.86 -3.83
N ILE A 24 28.93 -14.24 -4.92
CA ILE A 24 29.43 -14.50 -6.27
C ILE A 24 30.92 -14.17 -6.32
N ASP A 25 31.71 -15.14 -6.78
CA ASP A 25 33.13 -14.97 -7.08
C ASP A 25 33.39 -15.35 -8.55
N ILE A 26 33.52 -14.34 -9.40
CA ILE A 26 33.69 -14.51 -10.86
C ILE A 26 35.05 -15.17 -11.19
N ASN A 27 36.00 -15.15 -10.24
CA ASN A 27 37.28 -15.84 -10.35
C ASN A 27 37.26 -17.24 -9.74
N SER A 28 36.12 -17.68 -9.22
CA SER A 28 35.97 -19.06 -8.77
C SER A 28 36.27 -19.97 -9.96
N GLY A 29 37.14 -20.95 -9.76
CA GLY A 29 37.59 -21.88 -10.79
C GLY A 29 36.50 -22.86 -11.24
N ILE A 30 35.24 -22.44 -11.30
CA ILE A 30 34.08 -23.24 -11.67
C ILE A 30 34.17 -23.57 -13.16
N SER A 31 34.56 -24.81 -13.47
CA SER A 31 34.67 -25.31 -14.85
C SER A 31 33.35 -25.22 -15.63
N MET A 32 32.22 -25.25 -14.92
CA MET A 32 30.87 -25.22 -15.48
C MET A 32 30.53 -23.89 -16.19
N ASN A 33 31.24 -22.80 -15.89
CA ASN A 33 31.04 -21.50 -16.54
C ASN A 33 31.92 -21.29 -17.79
N SER A 34 32.71 -22.29 -18.19
CA SER A 34 33.66 -22.18 -19.31
C SER A 34 33.01 -21.82 -20.65
N PHE A 35 31.77 -22.25 -20.90
CA PHE A 35 31.01 -21.88 -22.10
C PHE A 35 30.78 -20.37 -22.22
N CYS A 36 30.78 -19.63 -21.09
CA CYS A 36 30.63 -18.18 -21.08
C CYS A 36 31.75 -17.47 -21.85
N ASN A 37 32.95 -18.07 -21.97
CA ASN A 37 34.05 -17.47 -22.74
C ASN A 37 33.70 -17.31 -24.23
N ASN A 38 32.79 -18.16 -24.75
CA ASN A 38 32.29 -18.09 -26.12
C ASN A 38 31.21 -17.01 -26.31
N MET A 39 30.98 -16.15 -25.31
CA MET A 39 30.08 -15.01 -25.40
C MET A 39 30.73 -13.73 -25.94
N GLY A 40 32.04 -13.75 -26.21
CA GLY A 40 32.78 -12.58 -26.70
C GLY A 40 32.13 -11.95 -27.93
N ASP A 41 31.78 -12.73 -28.94
CA ASP A 41 31.33 -12.19 -30.24
C ASP A 41 29.94 -11.54 -30.26
N ILE A 42 29.26 -11.38 -29.12
CA ILE A 42 27.86 -10.98 -29.07
C ILE A 42 27.66 -9.46 -29.20
N SER A 43 28.60 -8.58 -28.81
CA SER A 43 28.29 -7.13 -28.77
C SER A 43 29.46 -6.14 -28.77
N GLY A 44 30.71 -6.58 -28.88
CA GLY A 44 31.88 -5.70 -28.68
C GLY A 44 32.09 -5.28 -27.21
N LYS A 45 31.28 -5.81 -26.29
CA LYS A 45 31.38 -5.68 -24.81
C LYS A 45 31.72 -7.02 -24.17
N ASP A 46 32.65 -7.70 -24.80
CA ASP A 46 32.93 -9.12 -24.67
C ASP A 46 33.19 -9.49 -23.20
N LEU A 47 34.06 -8.73 -22.53
CA LEU A 47 34.42 -9.01 -21.14
C LEU A 47 33.25 -8.82 -20.16
N ALA A 48 32.41 -7.80 -20.35
CA ALA A 48 31.28 -7.54 -19.46
C ALA A 48 30.22 -8.64 -19.57
N VAL A 49 29.87 -9.05 -20.79
CA VAL A 49 28.91 -10.12 -21.04
C VAL A 49 29.45 -11.47 -20.52
N ILE A 50 30.73 -11.76 -20.75
CA ILE A 50 31.40 -12.96 -20.22
C ILE A 50 31.29 -12.98 -18.68
N ASN A 51 31.61 -11.88 -18.01
CA ASN A 51 31.57 -11.81 -16.55
C ASN A 51 30.14 -11.92 -15.99
N ILE A 52 29.16 -11.34 -16.67
CA ILE A 52 27.74 -11.47 -16.28
C ILE A 52 27.28 -12.93 -16.43
N CYS A 53 27.65 -13.61 -17.52
CA CYS A 53 27.35 -15.03 -17.69
C CYS A 53 27.98 -15.90 -16.61
N LYS A 54 29.26 -15.67 -16.29
CA LYS A 54 29.95 -16.40 -15.21
C LYS A 54 29.25 -16.17 -13.87
N GLY A 55 28.97 -14.90 -13.54
CA GLY A 55 28.23 -14.55 -12.34
C GLY A 55 26.82 -15.18 -12.28
N PHE A 56 26.15 -15.34 -13.43
CA PHE A 56 24.87 -16.04 -13.49
C PHE A 56 25.00 -17.52 -13.11
N VAL A 57 25.99 -18.22 -13.69
CA VAL A 57 26.25 -19.64 -13.41
C VAL A 57 26.65 -19.84 -11.95
N ASP A 58 27.49 -18.97 -11.41
CA ASP A 58 27.93 -19.02 -10.02
C ASP A 58 26.76 -18.77 -9.06
N LEU A 59 25.92 -17.75 -9.35
CA LEU A 59 24.73 -17.45 -8.58
C LEU A 59 23.73 -18.60 -8.60
N PHE A 60 23.49 -19.21 -9.77
CA PHE A 60 22.65 -20.40 -9.88
C PHE A 60 23.19 -21.54 -9.02
N THR A 61 24.51 -21.78 -9.07
CA THR A 61 25.18 -22.84 -8.30
C THR A 61 25.06 -22.62 -6.78
N LEU A 62 25.19 -21.36 -6.34
CA LEU A 62 24.97 -20.99 -4.94
C LEU A 62 23.51 -21.22 -4.51
N LEU A 63 22.55 -20.79 -5.32
CA LEU A 63 21.12 -20.93 -5.02
C LEU A 63 20.68 -22.40 -5.01
N ILE A 64 21.08 -23.20 -6.02
CA ILE A 64 20.72 -24.61 -6.05
C ILE A 64 21.37 -25.37 -4.90
N GLY A 65 22.62 -25.06 -4.54
CA GLY A 65 23.30 -25.65 -3.38
C GLY A 65 22.60 -25.31 -2.07
N GLN A 66 22.23 -24.04 -1.86
CA GLN A 66 21.53 -23.57 -0.67
C GLN A 66 20.16 -24.25 -0.48
N TYR A 67 19.45 -24.53 -1.57
CA TYR A 67 18.09 -25.06 -1.54
C TYR A 67 17.97 -26.52 -2.01
N ALA A 68 19.08 -27.25 -2.15
CA ALA A 68 19.10 -28.63 -2.65
C ALA A 68 18.24 -29.59 -1.80
N ALA A 69 18.30 -29.43 -0.47
CA ALA A 69 17.51 -30.23 0.47
C ALA A 69 16.02 -29.82 0.55
N GLN A 70 15.63 -28.76 -0.16
CA GLN A 70 14.32 -28.11 -0.06
C GLN A 70 13.66 -27.99 -1.44
N SER A 71 13.82 -28.99 -2.30
CA SER A 71 13.41 -28.96 -3.71
C SER A 71 11.93 -28.62 -3.98
N ASP A 72 11.07 -28.82 -2.98
CA ASP A 72 9.61 -28.61 -3.05
C ASP A 72 9.12 -27.34 -2.33
N THR A 73 10.01 -26.60 -1.65
CA THR A 73 9.61 -25.40 -0.92
C THR A 73 9.35 -24.21 -1.86
N PRO A 74 8.54 -23.21 -1.44
CA PRO A 74 8.27 -22.03 -2.26
C PRO A 74 9.55 -21.33 -2.75
N ILE A 75 10.54 -21.15 -1.88
CA ILE A 75 11.82 -20.48 -2.21
C ILE A 75 12.57 -21.17 -3.35
N SER A 76 12.54 -22.51 -3.40
CA SER A 76 13.19 -23.31 -4.46
C SER A 76 12.50 -23.22 -5.82
N LYS A 77 11.26 -22.72 -5.85
CA LYS A 77 10.46 -22.47 -7.07
C LYS A 77 10.58 -21.03 -7.55
N GLN A 78 10.96 -20.11 -6.65
CA GLN A 78 11.00 -18.67 -6.90
C GLN A 78 12.33 -18.15 -7.45
N TYR A 79 13.46 -18.76 -7.09
CA TYR A 79 14.77 -18.25 -7.50
C TYR A 79 15.00 -18.20 -9.03
N PRO A 80 14.39 -19.07 -9.89
CA PRO A 80 14.50 -18.88 -11.34
C PRO A 80 13.94 -17.53 -11.81
N SER A 81 12.86 -17.06 -11.21
CA SER A 81 12.28 -15.74 -11.49
C SER A 81 13.21 -14.61 -11.05
N PHE A 82 13.85 -14.75 -9.88
CA PHE A 82 14.90 -13.83 -9.43
C PHE A 82 16.09 -13.82 -10.39
N LEU A 83 16.54 -14.98 -10.88
CA LEU A 83 17.64 -15.10 -11.83
C LEU A 83 17.35 -14.39 -13.17
N ASN A 84 16.11 -14.49 -13.68
CA ASN A 84 15.69 -13.72 -14.86
C ASN A 84 15.82 -12.21 -14.62
N TYR A 85 15.32 -11.72 -13.48
CA TYR A 85 15.43 -10.31 -13.11
C TYR A 85 16.90 -9.89 -12.99
N TRP A 86 17.70 -10.67 -12.26
CA TRP A 86 19.12 -10.40 -12.02
C TRP A 86 19.89 -10.29 -13.33
N LEU A 87 19.72 -11.27 -14.23
CA LEU A 87 20.42 -11.30 -15.52
C LEU A 87 20.07 -10.08 -16.36
N LYS A 88 18.77 -9.77 -16.50
CA LYS A 88 18.31 -8.59 -17.22
C LYS A 88 18.86 -7.30 -16.62
N HIS A 89 18.82 -7.17 -15.29
CA HIS A 89 19.34 -6.01 -14.58
C HIS A 89 20.83 -5.79 -14.85
N LYS A 90 21.66 -6.84 -14.74
CA LYS A 90 23.10 -6.75 -15.01
C LYS A 90 23.40 -6.42 -16.48
N LEU A 91 22.69 -7.03 -17.43
CA LEU A 91 22.86 -6.75 -18.86
C LEU A 91 22.45 -5.31 -19.21
N ASN A 92 21.36 -4.80 -18.63
CA ASN A 92 20.94 -3.41 -18.80
C ASN A 92 21.96 -2.43 -18.19
N ALA A 93 22.52 -2.74 -17.01
CA ALA A 93 23.57 -1.93 -16.39
C ALA A 93 24.85 -1.89 -17.25
N ALA A 94 25.18 -2.99 -17.93
CA ALA A 94 26.25 -3.04 -18.93
C ALA A 94 25.88 -2.39 -20.28
N SER A 95 24.66 -1.82 -20.39
CA SER A 95 24.12 -1.21 -21.61
C SER A 95 24.17 -2.17 -22.82
N VAL A 96 23.84 -3.44 -22.60
CA VAL A 96 23.67 -4.45 -23.66
C VAL A 96 22.34 -4.19 -24.35
N SER A 97 22.34 -4.13 -25.69
CA SER A 97 21.11 -3.89 -26.46
C SER A 97 20.12 -5.05 -26.35
N ASP A 98 18.84 -4.78 -26.64
CA ASP A 98 17.77 -5.78 -26.59
C ASP A 98 18.06 -7.00 -27.48
N GLU A 99 18.60 -6.79 -28.68
CA GLU A 99 18.97 -7.87 -29.60
C GLU A 99 20.08 -8.77 -29.03
N HIS A 100 21.16 -8.16 -28.55
CA HIS A 100 22.27 -8.89 -27.94
C HIS A 100 21.87 -9.58 -26.63
N ARG A 101 20.97 -8.97 -25.85
CA ARG A 101 20.43 -9.58 -24.62
C ARG A 101 19.71 -10.88 -24.93
N LYS A 102 18.86 -10.93 -25.97
CA LYS A 102 18.19 -12.17 -26.39
C LYS A 102 19.18 -13.29 -26.74
N ILE A 103 20.29 -12.96 -27.41
CA ILE A 103 21.36 -13.91 -27.72
C ILE A 103 21.99 -14.47 -26.44
N VAL A 104 22.22 -13.63 -25.42
CA VAL A 104 22.75 -14.09 -24.11
C VAL A 104 21.81 -15.10 -23.46
N TYR A 105 20.50 -14.80 -23.41
CA TYR A 105 19.50 -15.73 -22.85
C TYR A 105 19.47 -17.05 -23.62
N GLN A 106 19.48 -17.00 -24.97
CA GLN A 106 19.51 -18.18 -25.81
C GLN A 106 20.76 -19.04 -25.54
N LYS A 107 21.94 -18.43 -25.46
CA LYS A 107 23.17 -19.18 -25.16
C LYS A 107 23.15 -19.82 -23.78
N ILE A 108 22.56 -19.17 -22.76
CA ILE A 108 22.36 -19.78 -21.44
C ILE A 108 21.41 -20.98 -21.53
N GLU A 109 20.33 -20.85 -22.31
CA GLU A 109 19.36 -21.93 -22.52
C GLU A 109 19.99 -23.14 -23.21
N GLU A 110 20.82 -22.93 -24.24
CA GLU A 110 21.55 -23.98 -24.95
C GLU A 110 22.58 -24.72 -24.06
N ASN A 111 23.02 -24.08 -22.97
CA ASN A 111 24.12 -24.58 -22.13
C ASN A 111 23.71 -24.92 -20.69
N TYR A 112 22.43 -24.81 -20.31
CA TYR A 112 22.00 -25.07 -18.92
C TYR A 112 22.31 -26.49 -18.43
N ILE A 113 22.46 -27.45 -19.35
CA ILE A 113 22.79 -28.85 -19.03
C ILE A 113 24.22 -28.92 -18.47
N ASN A 114 25.12 -28.09 -18.98
CA ASN A 114 26.55 -28.08 -18.62
C ASN A 114 26.79 -27.71 -17.15
N PHE A 115 25.82 -27.04 -16.51
CA PHE A 115 25.86 -26.68 -15.11
C PHE A 115 24.68 -27.24 -14.31
N ASN A 116 24.14 -28.39 -14.75
CA ASN A 116 23.09 -29.16 -14.06
C ASN A 116 21.80 -28.37 -13.77
N ALA A 117 21.46 -27.41 -14.63
CA ALA A 117 20.36 -26.49 -14.40
C ALA A 117 19.07 -26.84 -15.14
N GLU A 118 19.05 -27.90 -15.95
CA GLU A 118 17.90 -28.29 -16.77
C GLU A 118 16.60 -28.38 -15.96
N GLN A 119 16.62 -29.05 -14.82
CA GLN A 119 15.40 -29.27 -14.02
C GLN A 119 14.74 -27.96 -13.55
N LYS A 120 15.50 -26.86 -13.46
CA LYS A 120 15.05 -25.60 -12.87
C LYS A 120 14.92 -24.48 -13.90
N LEU A 121 15.80 -24.43 -14.90
CA LEU A 121 15.83 -23.38 -15.92
C LEU A 121 15.11 -23.73 -17.22
N LYS A 122 14.85 -25.01 -17.52
CA LYS A 122 14.11 -25.41 -18.73
C LYS A 122 12.74 -24.77 -18.73
N ASN A 123 12.43 -24.05 -19.82
CA ASN A 123 11.23 -23.25 -19.95
C ASN A 123 11.04 -22.20 -18.84
N ASN A 124 12.07 -21.80 -18.09
CA ASN A 124 12.00 -20.82 -17.00
C ASN A 124 13.03 -19.69 -17.13
N ILE A 125 14.02 -19.79 -18.02
CA ILE A 125 14.95 -18.71 -18.38
C ILE A 125 14.40 -17.94 -19.59
N TYR A 126 14.19 -16.62 -19.47
CA TYR A 126 13.66 -15.80 -20.57
C TYR A 126 13.88 -14.29 -20.36
N ASP A 127 14.06 -13.56 -21.46
CA ASP A 127 14.08 -12.09 -21.46
C ASP A 127 12.63 -11.56 -21.54
N PHE A 128 12.14 -11.00 -20.43
CA PHE A 128 10.82 -10.37 -20.36
C PHE A 128 10.87 -8.93 -20.87
N ASN A 129 9.73 -8.25 -21.04
CA ASN A 129 9.70 -6.91 -21.63
C ASN A 129 10.31 -5.82 -20.70
N ASN A 130 10.58 -4.63 -21.25
CA ASN A 130 11.19 -3.53 -20.48
C ASN A 130 10.21 -2.89 -19.46
N LYS A 131 8.92 -2.90 -19.77
CA LYS A 131 7.88 -2.35 -18.90
C LYS A 131 7.82 -3.09 -17.56
N ASP A 132 7.82 -4.42 -17.59
CA ASP A 132 7.82 -5.26 -16.39
C ASP A 132 9.17 -5.20 -15.66
N TYR A 133 10.28 -5.03 -16.39
CA TYR A 133 11.58 -4.74 -15.78
C TYR A 133 11.57 -3.49 -14.92
N TYR A 134 11.03 -2.37 -15.40
CA TYR A 134 10.99 -1.14 -14.61
C TYR A 134 10.08 -1.25 -13.38
N LYS A 135 9.04 -2.09 -13.42
CA LYS A 135 8.21 -2.42 -12.26
C LYS A 135 9.00 -3.25 -11.25
N MET A 136 9.58 -4.36 -11.67
CA MET A 136 10.41 -5.22 -10.80
C MET A 136 11.59 -4.47 -10.20
N HIS A 137 12.30 -3.69 -11.02
CA HIS A 137 13.44 -2.90 -10.55
C HIS A 137 13.03 -1.89 -9.48
N SER A 138 11.86 -1.25 -9.62
CA SER A 138 11.37 -0.33 -8.59
C SER A 138 11.07 -1.01 -7.25
N LEU A 139 10.61 -2.28 -7.27
CA LEU A 139 10.48 -3.08 -6.05
C LEU A 139 11.85 -3.50 -5.51
N TYR A 140 12.75 -3.96 -6.38
CA TYR A 140 14.09 -4.39 -5.96
C TYR A 140 14.85 -3.29 -5.25
N GLU A 141 14.88 -2.06 -5.78
CA GLU A 141 15.55 -0.92 -5.14
C GLU A 141 14.94 -0.58 -3.77
N LEU A 142 13.62 -0.73 -3.63
CA LEU A 142 12.91 -0.52 -2.37
C LEU A 142 13.30 -1.58 -1.33
N TYR A 143 13.27 -2.86 -1.71
CA TYR A 143 13.64 -3.98 -0.84
C TYR A 143 15.12 -4.00 -0.49
N LYS A 144 16.01 -3.75 -1.47
CA LYS A 144 17.45 -3.75 -1.26
C LYS A 144 17.87 -2.73 -0.22
N GLN A 145 17.37 -1.50 -0.33
CA GLN A 145 17.65 -0.45 0.65
C GLN A 145 17.13 -0.81 2.04
N PHE A 146 15.93 -1.39 2.11
CA PHE A 146 15.38 -1.91 3.35
C PHE A 146 16.27 -2.99 4.00
N PHE A 147 16.86 -3.89 3.21
CA PHE A 147 17.79 -4.90 3.73
C PHE A 147 19.16 -4.32 4.10
N GLU A 148 19.68 -3.36 3.34
CA GLU A 148 20.92 -2.64 3.69
C GLU A 148 20.79 -1.91 5.04
N LEU A 149 19.59 -1.42 5.36
CA LEU A 149 19.29 -0.82 6.67
C LEU A 149 19.25 -1.83 7.81
N LYS A 150 18.76 -3.05 7.56
CA LYS A 150 18.85 -4.13 8.56
C LYS A 150 20.31 -4.46 8.90
N GLU A 151 21.23 -4.31 7.95
CA GLU A 151 22.62 -4.69 8.10
C GLU A 151 23.54 -3.58 8.65
N ASN A 152 23.24 -2.28 8.42
CA ASN A 152 24.14 -1.16 8.73
C ASN A 152 23.63 -0.20 9.83
N ASN A 153 24.53 0.25 10.71
CA ASN A 153 24.21 1.12 11.85
C ASN A 153 24.01 2.59 11.45
N SER A 154 22.84 3.11 11.88
CA SER A 154 22.44 4.50 12.17
C SER A 154 22.42 5.58 11.08
N LYS A 155 23.47 5.76 10.25
CA LYS A 155 23.51 6.94 9.33
C LYS A 155 22.42 6.90 8.25
N ASN A 156 22.08 5.70 7.76
CA ASN A 156 21.05 5.51 6.75
C ASN A 156 19.62 5.55 7.33
N CYS A 157 19.46 5.45 8.65
CA CYS A 157 18.14 5.45 9.30
C CYS A 157 17.45 6.83 9.23
N LEU A 158 18.22 7.92 9.27
CA LEU A 158 17.68 9.29 9.23
C LEU A 158 17.09 9.64 7.86
N ASP A 159 17.73 9.21 6.78
CA ASP A 159 17.30 9.51 5.40
C ASP A 159 16.26 8.50 4.89
N PHE A 160 16.16 7.33 5.52
CA PHE A 160 15.27 6.28 5.08
C PHE A 160 13.79 6.66 5.06
N PRO A 161 13.20 7.34 6.06
CA PRO A 161 11.83 7.83 5.99
C PRO A 161 11.54 8.63 4.72
N THR A 162 12.44 9.52 4.32
CA THR A 162 12.33 10.35 3.12
C THR A 162 12.44 9.49 1.86
N TYR A 163 13.43 8.59 1.80
CA TYR A 163 13.60 7.66 0.68
C TYR A 163 12.38 6.75 0.51
N LEU A 164 11.92 6.15 1.60
CA LEU A 164 10.74 5.30 1.66
C LEU A 164 9.51 6.06 1.18
N LYS A 165 9.32 7.30 1.65
CA LYS A 165 8.26 8.19 1.21
C LYS A 165 8.27 8.40 -0.29
N GLU A 166 9.39 8.79 -0.86
CA GLU A 166 9.49 9.08 -2.29
C GLU A 166 9.31 7.81 -3.15
N LYS A 167 10.08 6.75 -2.88
CA LYS A 167 10.11 5.56 -3.73
C LYS A 167 8.86 4.71 -3.59
N TYR A 168 8.38 4.50 -2.36
CA TYR A 168 7.15 3.74 -2.14
C TYR A 168 5.95 4.46 -2.76
N THR A 169 5.81 5.77 -2.55
CA THR A 169 4.71 6.55 -3.16
C THR A 169 4.74 6.46 -4.68
N LYS A 170 5.93 6.59 -5.29
CA LYS A 170 6.09 6.45 -6.74
C LYS A 170 5.71 5.06 -7.25
N ALA A 171 6.10 3.99 -6.54
CA ALA A 171 5.72 2.63 -6.89
C ALA A 171 4.21 2.41 -6.72
N TRP A 172 3.64 2.91 -5.63
CA TRP A 172 2.23 2.76 -5.30
C TRP A 172 1.30 3.44 -6.30
N LYS A 173 1.63 4.66 -6.76
CA LYS A 173 0.84 5.37 -7.79
C LYS A 173 0.65 4.53 -9.07
N LYS A 174 1.66 3.74 -9.46
CA LYS A 174 1.57 2.87 -10.64
C LYS A 174 0.47 1.81 -10.54
N CYS A 175 0.03 1.45 -9.32
CA CYS A 175 -1.08 0.53 -9.12
C CYS A 175 -2.43 1.03 -9.63
N PHE A 176 -2.57 2.35 -9.82
CA PHE A 176 -3.80 2.98 -10.28
C PHE A 176 -3.70 3.44 -11.74
N GLU A 177 -2.50 3.76 -12.22
CA GLU A 177 -2.25 4.11 -13.62
C GLU A 177 -2.43 2.89 -14.53
N GLU A 178 -1.88 1.75 -14.12
CA GLU A 178 -1.93 0.50 -14.87
C GLU A 178 -2.21 -0.66 -13.91
N PRO A 179 -3.45 -1.17 -13.84
CA PRO A 179 -3.81 -2.21 -12.88
C PRO A 179 -2.99 -3.50 -13.12
N ASP A 180 -1.89 -3.63 -12.41
CA ASP A 180 -1.03 -4.82 -12.39
C ASP A 180 -1.13 -5.43 -11.00
N THR A 181 -2.08 -6.38 -10.87
CA THR A 181 -2.36 -7.02 -9.59
C THR A 181 -1.12 -7.73 -9.01
N ALA A 182 -0.23 -8.26 -9.85
CA ALA A 182 0.96 -8.97 -9.38
C ALA A 182 1.98 -7.99 -8.77
N PHE A 183 2.26 -6.89 -9.47
CA PHE A 183 3.13 -5.82 -8.96
C PHE A 183 2.59 -5.22 -7.66
N CYS A 184 1.29 -4.92 -7.61
CA CYS A 184 0.68 -4.29 -6.42
C CYS A 184 0.61 -5.23 -5.22
N ASN A 185 0.43 -6.53 -5.44
CA ASN A 185 0.51 -7.52 -4.38
C ASN A 185 1.94 -7.63 -3.83
N ALA A 186 2.96 -7.57 -4.69
CA ALA A 186 4.35 -7.56 -4.23
C ALA A 186 4.69 -6.30 -3.43
N LEU A 187 4.19 -5.13 -3.84
CA LEU A 187 4.32 -3.89 -3.08
C LEU A 187 3.61 -3.98 -1.71
N LYS A 188 2.48 -4.68 -1.63
CA LYS A 188 1.78 -4.95 -0.36
C LYS A 188 2.56 -5.89 0.56
N ILE A 189 3.25 -6.90 0.03
CA ILE A 189 4.11 -7.78 0.85
C ILE A 189 5.24 -6.97 1.50
N PHE A 190 5.78 -5.98 0.79
CA PHE A 190 6.79 -5.09 1.35
C PHE A 190 6.29 -4.34 2.60
N THR A 191 5.01 -3.94 2.67
CA THR A 191 4.49 -3.23 3.85
C THR A 191 4.53 -4.10 5.09
N SER A 192 4.16 -5.37 4.97
CA SER A 192 4.25 -6.35 6.06
C SER A 192 5.70 -6.59 6.51
N LEU A 193 6.64 -6.64 5.56
CA LEU A 193 8.07 -6.71 5.89
C LEU A 193 8.54 -5.47 6.64
N HIS A 194 8.13 -4.28 6.21
CA HIS A 194 8.47 -3.04 6.89
C HIS A 194 7.90 -2.95 8.32
N GLU A 195 6.66 -3.38 8.53
CA GLU A 195 6.06 -3.44 9.87
C GLU A 195 6.86 -4.36 10.81
N SER A 196 7.38 -5.49 10.29
CA SER A 196 8.19 -6.42 11.10
C SER A 196 9.45 -5.77 11.69
N LEU A 197 10.04 -4.78 11.01
CA LEU A 197 11.19 -4.03 11.52
C LEU A 197 10.84 -3.18 12.75
N LYS A 198 9.64 -2.60 12.79
CA LYS A 198 9.17 -1.82 13.95
C LYS A 198 9.09 -2.66 15.21
N THR A 199 8.79 -3.95 15.05
CA THR A 199 8.59 -4.89 16.15
C THR A 199 9.87 -5.65 16.55
N SER A 200 10.97 -5.51 15.81
CA SER A 200 12.21 -6.23 16.11
C SER A 200 13.00 -5.54 17.22
N PRO A 201 13.23 -6.19 18.38
CA PRO A 201 13.96 -5.61 19.51
C PRO A 201 15.46 -5.42 19.25
N SER A 202 15.98 -5.86 18.08
CA SER A 202 17.39 -5.68 17.68
C SER A 202 17.58 -4.69 16.52
N GLY A 203 16.54 -3.93 16.14
CA GLY A 203 16.60 -3.00 15.02
C GLY A 203 17.56 -1.84 15.30
N THR A 204 18.60 -1.70 14.50
CA THR A 204 19.62 -0.64 14.57
C THR A 204 19.11 0.77 14.23
N CYS A 205 17.81 0.90 13.91
CA CYS A 205 17.09 2.17 13.78
C CYS A 205 16.11 2.44 14.95
N ALA A 206 16.24 1.75 16.10
CA ALA A 206 15.31 1.85 17.24
C ALA A 206 15.16 3.27 17.85
N GLU A 207 16.12 4.17 17.62
CA GLU A 207 16.05 5.56 18.10
C GLU A 207 15.28 6.51 17.17
N THR A 208 15.07 6.13 15.90
CA THR A 208 14.26 6.88 14.92
C THR A 208 12.91 6.19 14.74
N GLU A 209 11.81 6.87 15.10
CA GLU A 209 10.47 6.37 14.79
C GLU A 209 10.31 6.23 13.27
N LEU A 210 10.45 5.00 12.75
CA LEU A 210 10.16 4.72 11.36
C LEU A 210 8.70 5.06 11.09
N PRO A 211 8.40 5.92 10.10
CA PRO A 211 7.03 6.33 9.87
C PRO A 211 6.20 5.09 9.51
N PRO A 212 4.96 4.99 10.00
CA PRO A 212 4.07 3.94 9.54
C PRO A 212 3.92 4.05 8.02
N ILE A 213 4.10 2.93 7.33
CA ILE A 213 3.53 2.82 6.00
C ILE A 213 2.02 2.77 6.25
N PRO A 214 1.23 3.72 5.75
CA PRO A 214 -0.16 3.82 6.15
C PRO A 214 -1.02 2.59 5.79
N ASP A 215 -1.86 2.15 6.73
CA ASP A 215 -2.68 0.93 6.63
C ASP A 215 -3.72 0.93 5.49
N PHE A 216 -4.04 2.10 4.91
CA PHE A 216 -5.04 2.25 3.84
C PHE A 216 -4.69 1.57 2.51
N LEU A 217 -3.56 0.88 2.46
CA LEU A 217 -3.02 0.15 1.32
C LEU A 217 -3.58 -1.28 1.16
N LEU A 218 -4.36 -1.76 2.13
CA LEU A 218 -4.71 -3.19 2.18
C LEU A 218 -5.96 -3.60 1.40
N GLN A 219 -6.71 -2.67 0.79
CA GLN A 219 -7.91 -2.99 0.02
C GLN A 219 -7.89 -2.57 -1.46
N PRO A 220 -6.99 -3.10 -2.31
CA PRO A 220 -7.41 -3.51 -3.64
C PRO A 220 -8.06 -4.90 -3.49
N SER A 221 -9.20 -4.95 -2.79
CA SER A 221 -9.93 -6.19 -2.63
C SER A 221 -10.72 -6.44 -3.91
N THR A 222 -10.29 -7.51 -4.57
CA THR A 222 -10.93 -8.32 -5.61
C THR A 222 -10.87 -7.79 -7.04
N LYS A 223 -10.61 -8.75 -7.93
CA LYS A 223 -10.61 -8.70 -9.40
C LYS A 223 -11.90 -8.14 -10.02
N ASP A 224 -12.86 -7.66 -9.22
CA ASP A 224 -14.21 -7.29 -9.65
C ASP A 224 -14.58 -5.83 -9.36
N LYS A 225 -13.67 -4.97 -8.84
CA LYS A 225 -14.02 -3.57 -8.52
C LYS A 225 -13.17 -2.46 -9.16
N TYR A 226 -12.31 -2.77 -10.12
CA TYR A 226 -12.01 -1.82 -11.20
C TYR A 226 -13.14 -1.90 -12.23
N ALA A 227 -14.38 -1.74 -11.76
CA ALA A 227 -15.52 -1.71 -12.64
C ALA A 227 -15.26 -0.65 -13.70
N LYS A 228 -15.52 -1.01 -14.95
CA LYS A 228 -15.52 -0.16 -16.16
C LYS A 228 -16.35 1.15 -16.04
N THR A 229 -16.87 1.49 -14.87
CA THR A 229 -17.62 2.72 -14.61
C THR A 229 -16.66 3.86 -14.34
N THR A 230 -16.42 4.67 -15.36
CA THR A 230 -15.76 5.98 -15.23
C THR A 230 -16.51 6.82 -14.20
N THR A 231 -15.85 7.13 -13.08
CA THR A 231 -16.39 7.98 -12.01
C THR A 231 -16.61 9.41 -12.53
N GLU A 232 -17.45 10.20 -11.86
CA GLU A 232 -17.72 11.58 -12.32
C GLU A 232 -16.45 12.42 -12.33
N GLY A 233 -15.63 12.31 -11.28
CA GLY A 233 -14.31 12.96 -11.23
C GLY A 233 -13.41 12.54 -12.40
N LYS A 234 -13.40 11.26 -12.77
CA LYS A 234 -12.58 10.79 -13.91
C LYS A 234 -13.03 11.38 -15.24
N LYS A 235 -14.35 11.57 -15.45
CA LYS A 235 -14.85 12.23 -16.68
C LYS A 235 -14.35 13.67 -16.78
N LEU A 236 -14.30 14.39 -15.65
CA LEU A 236 -13.79 15.77 -15.59
C LEU A 236 -12.28 15.89 -15.86
N ILE A 237 -11.53 14.80 -15.74
CA ILE A 237 -10.10 14.72 -16.06
C ILE A 237 -9.88 14.26 -17.50
N GLN A 238 -10.57 13.20 -17.93
CA GLN A 238 -10.20 12.44 -19.13
C GLN A 238 -11.09 12.73 -20.35
N ASN A 239 -12.28 13.31 -20.16
CA ASN A 239 -13.25 13.46 -21.24
C ASN A 239 -13.56 14.94 -21.51
N SER A 240 -12.82 15.53 -22.45
CA SER A 240 -13.05 16.92 -22.85
C SER A 240 -14.44 17.19 -23.39
N SER A 241 -15.00 16.23 -24.15
CA SER A 241 -16.38 16.34 -24.62
C SER A 241 -17.39 16.38 -23.46
N TYR A 242 -17.12 15.70 -22.34
CA TYR A 242 -18.02 15.68 -21.19
C TYR A 242 -18.12 17.05 -20.53
N TYR A 243 -17.01 17.59 -20.03
CA TYR A 243 -17.05 18.87 -19.34
C TYR A 243 -17.39 20.03 -20.28
N SER A 244 -17.05 19.95 -21.58
CA SER A 244 -17.51 20.93 -22.57
C SER A 244 -19.03 20.85 -22.83
N THR A 245 -19.61 19.64 -22.91
CA THR A 245 -21.06 19.47 -23.12
C THR A 245 -21.86 20.00 -21.95
N PHE A 246 -21.39 19.74 -20.74
CA PHE A 246 -22.07 20.18 -19.52
C PHE A 246 -21.63 21.57 -19.08
N GLY A 247 -20.68 22.25 -19.74
CA GLY A 247 -20.21 23.58 -19.31
C GLY A 247 -19.52 23.55 -17.94
N LEU A 248 -18.84 22.46 -17.60
CA LEU A 248 -18.05 22.29 -16.39
C LEU A 248 -16.58 22.66 -16.65
N THR A 249 -15.88 23.19 -15.65
CA THR A 249 -14.43 23.41 -15.74
C THR A 249 -13.68 22.08 -15.72
N SER A 250 -12.57 22.00 -16.46
CA SER A 250 -11.72 20.82 -16.42
C SER A 250 -10.88 20.75 -15.15
N LEU A 251 -10.69 19.54 -14.62
CA LEU A 251 -9.78 19.25 -13.50
C LEU A 251 -8.32 19.05 -13.95
N THR A 252 -7.96 19.31 -15.21
CA THR A 252 -6.60 19.05 -15.71
C THR A 252 -5.60 20.17 -15.43
N GLY A 253 -6.05 21.38 -15.07
CA GLY A 253 -5.20 22.56 -14.85
C GLY A 253 -4.43 22.53 -13.52
N GLU A 254 -3.42 23.39 -13.40
CA GLU A 254 -2.54 23.48 -12.21
C GLU A 254 -3.30 23.84 -10.92
N LYS A 255 -4.46 24.50 -11.06
CA LYS A 255 -5.33 24.91 -9.94
C LYS A 255 -5.84 23.74 -9.08
N TYR A 256 -6.02 22.55 -9.66
CA TYR A 256 -6.69 21.42 -9.01
C TYR A 256 -5.79 20.19 -8.86
N THR A 257 -4.50 20.42 -8.60
CA THR A 257 -3.49 19.35 -8.68
C THR A 257 -3.72 18.25 -7.64
N ASN A 258 -4.04 18.60 -6.38
CA ASN A 258 -4.28 17.62 -5.32
C ASN A 258 -5.61 16.87 -5.52
N LEU A 259 -6.65 17.57 -5.95
CA LEU A 259 -7.96 16.98 -6.24
C LEU A 259 -7.91 16.04 -7.45
N LYS A 260 -7.21 16.44 -8.52
CA LYS A 260 -6.93 15.60 -9.69
C LYS A 260 -6.16 14.34 -9.31
N GLU A 261 -5.14 14.49 -8.46
CA GLU A 261 -4.34 13.38 -7.97
C GLU A 261 -5.21 12.40 -7.16
N LEU A 262 -6.02 12.88 -6.23
CA LEU A 262 -6.96 12.07 -5.46
C LEU A 262 -7.89 11.23 -6.35
N ILE A 263 -8.49 11.84 -7.37
CA ILE A 263 -9.41 11.16 -8.30
C ILE A 263 -8.67 10.13 -9.16
N THR A 264 -7.45 10.46 -9.60
CA THR A 264 -6.59 9.54 -10.36
C THR A 264 -6.27 8.30 -9.54
N LEU A 265 -6.04 8.50 -8.24
CA LEU A 265 -5.83 7.45 -7.24
C LEU A 265 -7.13 6.85 -6.73
N HIS A 266 -8.27 7.00 -7.41
CA HIS A 266 -9.54 6.39 -7.03
C HIS A 266 -9.98 6.71 -5.59
N TYR A 267 -9.73 7.95 -5.14
CA TYR A 267 -10.02 8.43 -3.79
C TYR A 267 -9.20 7.78 -2.67
N TYR A 268 -8.17 7.00 -3.01
CA TYR A 268 -7.14 6.64 -2.04
C TYR A 268 -6.23 7.85 -1.80
N THR A 269 -6.05 8.22 -0.52
CA THR A 269 -5.17 9.33 -0.13
C THR A 269 -3.72 9.05 -0.46
N VAL A 270 -3.02 10.07 -0.93
CA VAL A 270 -1.56 10.05 -1.02
C VAL A 270 -0.97 9.75 0.36
N LEU A 271 0.12 8.99 0.38
CA LEU A 271 0.78 8.54 1.59
C LEU A 271 1.29 9.72 2.43
N SER A 272 0.73 9.87 3.62
CA SER A 272 1.17 10.84 4.63
C SER A 272 1.95 10.13 5.73
N TYR A 273 3.19 10.58 5.99
CA TYR A 273 4.12 9.90 6.91
C TYR A 273 4.14 10.53 8.30
N ASN A 274 3.55 11.72 8.47
CA ASN A 274 3.34 12.39 9.74
C ASN A 274 1.98 13.09 9.77
N LYS A 275 1.55 13.51 10.96
CA LYS A 275 0.26 14.19 11.19
C LYS A 275 0.12 15.48 10.37
N THR A 276 1.15 16.32 10.34
CA THR A 276 1.13 17.61 9.64
C THR A 276 0.95 17.42 8.15
N ASP A 277 1.76 16.57 7.51
CA ASP A 277 1.68 16.25 6.08
C ASP A 277 0.27 15.72 5.71
N LYS A 278 -0.30 14.89 6.58
CA LYS A 278 -1.66 14.36 6.41
C LYS A 278 -2.68 15.48 6.39
N TYR A 279 -2.65 16.33 7.41
CA TYR A 279 -3.61 17.42 7.57
C TYR A 279 -3.45 18.48 6.47
N ASP A 280 -2.22 18.79 6.07
CA ASP A 280 -1.93 19.70 4.95
C ASP A 280 -2.52 19.15 3.65
N THR A 281 -2.32 17.86 3.37
CA THR A 281 -2.86 17.21 2.17
C THR A 281 -4.39 17.22 2.17
N MET A 282 -5.01 16.86 3.29
CA MET A 282 -6.47 16.87 3.43
C MET A 282 -7.06 18.27 3.20
N MET A 283 -6.49 19.30 3.83
CA MET A 283 -6.99 20.66 3.70
C MET A 283 -6.73 21.26 2.31
N LYS A 284 -5.63 20.88 1.63
CA LYS A 284 -5.39 21.26 0.22
C LYS A 284 -6.45 20.67 -0.71
N ILE A 285 -6.78 19.39 -0.53
CA ILE A 285 -7.83 18.72 -1.30
C ILE A 285 -9.18 19.41 -1.06
N LEU A 286 -9.52 19.72 0.19
CA LEU A 286 -10.78 20.40 0.52
C LEU A 286 -10.85 21.81 -0.09
N ASP A 287 -9.80 22.62 0.03
CA ASP A 287 -9.73 23.96 -0.57
C ASP A 287 -9.88 23.90 -2.10
N GLU A 288 -9.18 22.99 -2.77
CA GLU A 288 -9.31 22.79 -4.23
C GLU A 288 -10.71 22.32 -4.63
N PHE A 289 -11.34 21.44 -3.85
CA PHE A 289 -12.72 21.01 -4.05
C PHE A 289 -13.71 22.18 -3.92
N LEU A 290 -13.56 23.01 -2.89
CA LEU A 290 -14.41 24.18 -2.67
C LEU A 290 -14.23 25.22 -3.78
N GLN A 291 -13.00 25.44 -4.24
CA GLN A 291 -12.74 26.30 -5.39
C GLN A 291 -13.39 25.75 -6.67
N TYR A 292 -13.29 24.44 -6.90
CA TYR A 292 -13.95 23.81 -8.04
C TYR A 292 -15.48 23.98 -7.95
N TYR A 293 -16.05 23.80 -6.77
CA TYR A 293 -17.47 24.08 -6.53
C TYR A 293 -17.82 25.54 -6.88
N ILE A 294 -17.08 26.53 -6.36
CA ILE A 294 -17.32 27.95 -6.62
C ILE A 294 -17.29 28.26 -8.12
N ASP A 295 -16.32 27.71 -8.84
CA ASP A 295 -16.20 27.89 -10.29
C ASP A 295 -17.39 27.32 -11.08
N ASN A 296 -18.14 26.37 -10.50
CA ASN A 296 -19.23 25.64 -11.18
C ASN A 296 -20.58 25.75 -10.46
N ASN A 297 -20.72 26.59 -9.43
CA ASN A 297 -21.90 26.61 -8.55
C ASN A 297 -23.20 27.10 -9.23
N LYS A 298 -23.12 27.58 -10.47
CA LYS A 298 -24.26 27.93 -11.32
C LYS A 298 -24.75 26.78 -12.20
N ASN A 299 -24.09 25.62 -12.12
CA ASN A 299 -24.28 24.50 -13.01
C ASN A 299 -24.66 23.23 -12.22
N ASN A 300 -25.90 22.76 -12.36
CA ASN A 300 -26.39 21.58 -11.65
C ASN A 300 -25.67 20.28 -12.03
N ASP A 301 -25.03 20.23 -13.21
CA ASP A 301 -24.29 19.05 -13.65
C ASP A 301 -23.03 18.80 -12.79
N VAL A 302 -22.70 19.73 -11.89
CA VAL A 302 -21.66 19.55 -10.86
C VAL A 302 -22.12 18.68 -9.69
N LEU A 303 -23.43 18.54 -9.44
CA LEU A 303 -23.98 17.81 -8.29
C LEU A 303 -23.50 16.34 -8.21
N PRO A 304 -23.49 15.55 -9.29
CA PRO A 304 -22.97 14.18 -9.24
C PRO A 304 -21.52 14.08 -8.75
N PHE A 305 -20.67 15.05 -9.13
CA PHE A 305 -19.28 15.09 -8.66
C PHE A 305 -19.18 15.49 -7.18
N ILE A 306 -20.03 16.40 -6.71
CA ILE A 306 -20.10 16.78 -5.29
C ILE A 306 -20.49 15.57 -4.44
N THR A 307 -21.56 14.87 -4.81
CA THR A 307 -21.98 13.64 -4.13
C THR A 307 -20.85 12.60 -4.13
N GLU A 308 -20.20 12.40 -5.28
CA GLU A 308 -19.07 11.47 -5.39
C GLU A 308 -17.90 11.81 -4.44
N PHE A 309 -17.52 13.09 -4.33
CA PHE A 309 -16.44 13.53 -3.44
C PHE A 309 -16.76 13.28 -1.96
N PHE A 310 -17.98 13.61 -1.52
CA PHE A 310 -18.39 13.40 -0.14
C PHE A 310 -18.45 11.92 0.21
N GLU A 311 -19.08 11.11 -0.63
CA GLU A 311 -19.23 9.67 -0.41
C GLU A 311 -17.89 8.92 -0.42
N LYS A 312 -17.01 9.23 -1.37
CA LYS A 312 -15.77 8.46 -1.57
C LYS A 312 -14.57 8.96 -0.77
N TYR A 313 -14.58 10.22 -0.31
CA TYR A 313 -13.40 10.82 0.33
C TYR A 313 -13.68 11.56 1.63
N TYR A 314 -14.54 12.58 1.62
CA TYR A 314 -14.71 13.43 2.80
C TYR A 314 -15.32 12.65 3.99
N ASN A 315 -16.44 11.94 3.77
CA ASN A 315 -17.14 11.22 4.83
C ASN A 315 -16.27 10.09 5.44
N PRO A 316 -15.55 9.26 4.63
CA PRO A 316 -14.59 8.30 5.17
C PRO A 316 -13.50 8.89 6.07
N GLN A 317 -13.14 10.16 5.89
CA GLN A 317 -12.09 10.85 6.65
C GLN A 317 -12.62 11.83 7.69
N LYS A 318 -13.92 11.81 7.96
CA LYS A 318 -14.59 12.78 8.82
C LYS A 318 -13.93 12.97 10.18
N THR A 319 -13.56 11.89 10.86
CA THR A 319 -12.92 11.97 12.19
C THR A 319 -11.61 12.75 12.15
N GLU A 320 -10.86 12.66 11.06
CA GLU A 320 -9.61 13.39 10.88
C GLU A 320 -9.87 14.88 10.62
N TYR A 321 -10.88 15.21 9.83
CA TYR A 321 -11.33 16.60 9.65
C TYR A 321 -11.81 17.22 10.97
N GLU A 322 -12.56 16.49 11.79
CA GLU A 322 -13.01 16.97 13.11
C GLU A 322 -11.84 17.31 14.04
N LEU A 323 -10.75 16.54 13.99
CA LEU A 323 -9.52 16.84 14.71
C LEU A 323 -8.87 18.13 14.19
N ILE A 324 -8.78 18.30 12.88
CA ILE A 324 -8.26 19.53 12.26
C ILE A 324 -9.08 20.74 12.70
N TYR A 325 -10.41 20.67 12.61
CA TYR A 325 -11.29 21.80 12.92
C TYR A 325 -11.21 22.18 14.41
N THR A 326 -11.19 21.17 15.29
CA THR A 326 -11.02 21.40 16.73
C THR A 326 -9.68 22.07 17.03
N GLU A 327 -8.60 21.62 16.39
CA GLU A 327 -7.26 22.17 16.57
C GLU A 327 -7.13 23.60 16.03
N CYS A 328 -7.68 23.88 14.85
CA CYS A 328 -7.50 25.16 14.17
C CYS A 328 -8.51 26.24 14.59
N SER A 329 -9.70 25.86 15.06
CA SER A 329 -10.76 26.81 15.49
C SER A 329 -10.34 27.74 16.64
N THR A 330 -9.32 27.35 17.40
CA THR A 330 -8.79 28.11 18.54
C THR A 330 -7.55 28.97 18.20
N LYS A 331 -7.08 28.93 16.94
CA LYS A 331 -5.87 29.61 16.50
C LYS A 331 -6.22 30.84 15.65
N ASP A 332 -5.95 32.03 16.16
CA ASP A 332 -6.18 33.29 15.42
C ASP A 332 -5.12 33.55 14.32
N ASN A 333 -3.88 33.09 14.53
CA ASN A 333 -2.77 33.25 13.58
C ASN A 333 -1.92 31.97 13.51
N PRO A 334 -2.43 30.90 12.88
CA PRO A 334 -1.72 29.63 12.84
C PRO A 334 -0.45 29.73 12.00
N THR A 335 0.63 29.06 12.45
CA THR A 335 1.85 28.91 11.66
C THR A 335 1.71 27.75 10.67
N GLU A 336 0.94 26.73 11.03
CA GLU A 336 0.73 25.51 10.25
C GLU A 336 -0.14 25.77 9.01
N GLU A 337 0.25 25.18 7.87
CA GLU A 337 -0.40 25.41 6.59
C GLU A 337 -1.85 24.92 6.58
N TYR A 338 -2.13 23.71 7.09
CA TYR A 338 -3.49 23.18 7.19
C TYR A 338 -4.46 24.08 7.97
N CYS A 339 -4.00 24.77 9.02
CA CYS A 339 -4.86 25.70 9.75
C CYS A 339 -5.09 27.02 8.99
N LYS A 340 -4.11 27.49 8.21
CA LYS A 340 -4.34 28.63 7.29
C LYS A 340 -5.38 28.28 6.23
N LEU A 341 -5.29 27.08 5.67
CA LEU A 341 -6.28 26.57 4.71
C LEU A 341 -7.65 26.37 5.35
N TYR A 342 -7.71 25.94 6.62
CA TYR A 342 -8.95 25.88 7.38
C TYR A 342 -9.63 27.24 7.49
N ILE A 343 -8.90 28.29 7.89
CA ILE A 343 -9.43 29.66 7.97
C ILE A 343 -9.91 30.12 6.59
N LYS A 344 -9.13 29.89 5.54
CA LYS A 344 -9.51 30.20 4.16
C LYS A 344 -10.82 29.50 3.75
N CYS A 345 -10.96 28.20 4.03
CA CYS A 345 -12.18 27.44 3.71
C CYS A 345 -13.38 27.95 4.53
N LYS A 346 -13.17 28.27 5.81
CA LYS A 346 -14.17 28.86 6.71
C LYS A 346 -14.70 30.19 6.15
N GLU A 347 -13.80 31.05 5.68
CA GLU A 347 -14.13 32.34 5.05
C GLU A 347 -14.86 32.16 3.72
N GLN A 348 -14.37 31.27 2.83
CA GLN A 348 -15.00 30.98 1.53
C GLN A 348 -16.43 30.49 1.67
N LEU A 349 -16.71 29.68 2.69
CA LEU A 349 -18.04 29.18 2.96
C LEU A 349 -18.87 30.14 3.82
N ASN A 350 -18.26 31.12 4.47
CA ASN A 350 -18.88 31.92 5.53
C ASN A 350 -19.63 31.04 6.54
N THR A 351 -19.01 29.93 6.95
CA THR A 351 -19.58 29.02 7.94
C THR A 351 -18.50 28.47 8.85
N ASP A 352 -18.87 28.14 10.08
CA ASP A 352 -17.98 27.37 10.91
C ASP A 352 -17.99 25.91 10.43
N LEU A 353 -16.87 25.45 9.86
CA LEU A 353 -16.67 24.09 9.39
C LEU A 353 -16.82 23.04 10.52
N SER A 354 -16.78 23.47 11.78
CA SER A 354 -17.07 22.62 12.95
C SER A 354 -18.58 22.28 13.12
N LEU A 355 -19.48 22.93 12.37
CA LEU A 355 -20.90 22.57 12.31
C LEU A 355 -21.11 21.30 11.46
N LYS A 356 -21.92 20.36 11.98
CA LYS A 356 -21.93 18.93 11.64
C LYS A 356 -22.10 18.60 10.15
N GLU A 357 -21.31 17.63 9.65
CA GLU A 357 -21.38 16.85 8.38
C GLU A 357 -22.62 17.02 7.47
N VAL A 358 -23.83 16.73 7.98
CA VAL A 358 -25.09 16.79 7.23
C VAL A 358 -25.37 18.21 6.71
N GLU A 359 -24.75 19.21 7.34
CA GLU A 359 -24.88 20.61 6.99
C GLU A 359 -23.99 20.99 5.82
N LEU A 360 -22.75 20.51 5.69
CA LEU A 360 -21.84 20.97 4.64
C LEU A 360 -22.26 20.50 3.23
N GLN A 361 -22.43 19.19 3.04
CA GLN A 361 -22.86 18.65 1.74
C GLN A 361 -24.23 19.21 1.36
N LYS A 362 -25.20 19.13 2.28
CA LYS A 362 -26.55 19.64 2.04
C LYS A 362 -26.56 21.12 1.72
N THR A 363 -25.76 21.94 2.42
CA THR A 363 -25.70 23.37 2.13
C THR A 363 -25.12 23.64 0.75
N ILE A 364 -24.04 22.95 0.37
CA ILE A 364 -23.49 23.05 -0.99
C ILE A 364 -24.55 22.67 -2.03
N GLU A 365 -25.28 21.57 -1.84
CA GLU A 365 -26.35 21.14 -2.75
C GLU A 365 -27.55 22.10 -2.81
N ASP A 366 -27.97 22.64 -1.66
CA ASP A 366 -29.08 23.59 -1.56
C ASP A 366 -28.73 24.93 -2.22
N ASN A 367 -27.47 25.37 -2.13
CA ASN A 367 -26.96 26.56 -2.84
C ASN A 367 -26.99 26.39 -4.36
N ILE A 368 -26.65 25.21 -4.86
CA ILE A 368 -26.68 24.95 -6.32
C ILE A 368 -28.13 25.00 -6.82
N LYS A 369 -29.05 24.37 -6.08
CA LYS A 369 -30.49 24.36 -6.42
C LYS A 369 -31.08 25.77 -6.35
N SER A 370 -30.68 26.60 -5.37
CA SER A 370 -31.19 27.96 -5.23
C SER A 370 -30.68 28.90 -6.33
N ASN A 371 -29.39 28.80 -6.72
CA ASN A 371 -28.79 29.58 -7.80
C ASN A 371 -29.50 29.41 -9.16
N GLN A 372 -30.11 28.25 -9.40
CA GLN A 372 -30.89 28.01 -10.62
C GLN A 372 -32.27 28.69 -10.59
N SER A 373 -32.88 28.78 -9.41
CA SER A 373 -34.27 29.26 -9.26
C SER A 373 -34.43 30.77 -9.42
N SER A 374 -33.35 31.54 -9.23
CA SER A 374 -33.44 33.00 -9.17
C SER A 374 -33.25 33.71 -10.52
N GLY A 375 -32.67 33.07 -11.55
CA GLY A 375 -32.47 33.69 -12.87
C GLY A 375 -31.73 35.04 -12.86
N THR A 376 -31.15 35.44 -11.73
CA THR A 376 -30.56 36.75 -11.50
C THR A 376 -29.05 36.66 -11.43
N GLU A 377 -28.38 37.51 -12.21
CA GLU A 377 -27.00 37.92 -12.01
C GLU A 377 -26.85 38.64 -10.65
N PHE A 378 -26.77 37.89 -9.57
CA PHE A 378 -25.99 38.20 -8.36
C PHE A 378 -26.31 37.16 -7.28
N LEU A 379 -25.36 36.30 -6.91
CA LEU A 379 -25.41 35.63 -5.60
C LEU A 379 -23.98 35.60 -5.05
N SER A 380 -23.62 36.71 -4.40
CA SER A 380 -22.36 36.95 -3.72
C SER A 380 -22.21 36.04 -2.49
N ILE A 381 -20.97 35.91 -2.01
CA ILE A 381 -20.56 35.34 -0.70
C ILE A 381 -21.48 35.77 0.47
N GLU A 382 -22.16 36.91 0.32
CA GLU A 382 -23.16 37.49 1.23
C GLU A 382 -24.43 36.62 1.43
N TYR A 383 -24.88 35.88 0.41
CA TYR A 383 -26.04 34.99 0.57
C TYR A 383 -25.67 33.71 1.33
N LEU A 384 -24.51 33.12 1.02
CA LEU A 384 -23.93 32.03 1.83
C LEU A 384 -23.86 32.46 3.29
N SER A 385 -23.36 33.68 3.54
CA SER A 385 -23.32 34.27 4.86
C SER A 385 -24.68 34.33 5.55
N SER A 386 -25.73 34.73 4.83
CA SER A 386 -27.09 34.81 5.38
C SER A 386 -27.71 33.44 5.70
N VAL A 387 -27.48 32.44 4.84
CA VAL A 387 -27.97 31.06 5.04
C VAL A 387 -27.27 30.45 6.25
N PHE A 388 -25.94 30.58 6.37
CA PHE A 388 -25.20 30.04 7.51
C PHE A 388 -25.45 30.77 8.82
N LYS A 389 -25.69 32.09 8.77
CA LYS A 389 -26.16 32.85 9.95
C LYS A 389 -27.53 32.36 10.43
N SER A 390 -28.39 31.90 9.51
CA SER A 390 -29.68 31.31 9.87
C SER A 390 -29.53 29.91 10.50
N ILE A 391 -28.56 29.10 10.07
CA ILE A 391 -28.33 27.76 10.63
C ILE A 391 -27.60 27.82 11.99
N GLY A 392 -26.63 28.72 12.14
CA GLY A 392 -26.02 29.03 13.44
C GLY A 392 -27.04 29.52 14.48
N ASN A 393 -28.07 30.25 14.04
CA ASN A 393 -29.18 30.65 14.89
C ASN A 393 -30.13 29.49 15.24
N ILE A 394 -30.25 28.46 14.40
CA ILE A 394 -31.04 27.25 14.74
C ILE A 394 -30.35 26.45 15.87
N SER A 395 -29.02 26.54 16.00
CA SER A 395 -28.30 25.96 17.15
C SER A 395 -28.60 26.67 18.49
N SER A 396 -29.11 27.91 18.45
CA SER A 396 -29.47 28.70 19.63
C SER A 396 -30.87 28.39 20.20
N ILE A 397 -31.65 27.52 19.53
CA ILE A 397 -33.01 27.13 19.94
C ILE A 397 -33.05 25.66 20.43
N ILE A 398 -32.04 25.23 21.18
CA ILE A 398 -32.15 24.03 22.03
C ILE A 398 -31.84 24.42 23.48
N PRO A 399 -32.85 24.51 24.36
CA PRO A 399 -32.61 24.72 25.78
C PRO A 399 -31.97 23.47 26.42
N THR A 400 -30.83 23.68 27.08
CA THR A 400 -30.50 23.08 28.40
C THR A 400 -31.03 21.67 28.68
N SER A 401 -30.41 20.62 28.10
CA SER A 401 -30.67 19.24 28.54
C SER A 401 -29.50 18.25 28.43
N ILE A 402 -28.25 18.72 28.25
CA ILE A 402 -27.07 17.84 28.23
C ILE A 402 -26.27 17.88 29.55
N GLY A 403 -26.40 18.95 30.34
CA GLY A 403 -25.75 19.05 31.67
C GLY A 403 -26.32 18.10 32.73
N ALA A 404 -27.58 17.66 32.61
CA ALA A 404 -28.21 16.78 33.60
C ALA A 404 -27.83 15.30 33.43
N LEU A 405 -27.53 14.85 32.21
CA LEU A 405 -27.26 13.42 31.93
C LEU A 405 -25.88 12.97 32.42
N LEU A 406 -24.87 13.85 32.39
CA LEU A 406 -23.53 13.52 32.90
C LEU A 406 -23.46 13.56 34.44
N ILE A 407 -24.27 14.41 35.09
CA ILE A 407 -24.35 14.48 36.55
C ILE A 407 -25.13 13.27 37.13
N LEU A 408 -26.20 12.82 36.46
CA LEU A 408 -26.93 11.61 36.84
C LEU A 408 -26.10 10.32 36.66
N SER A 409 -25.24 10.26 35.64
CA SER A 409 -24.33 9.12 35.44
C SER A 409 -23.27 9.00 36.55
N LEU A 410 -22.80 10.12 37.11
CA LEU A 410 -21.81 10.11 38.19
C LEU A 410 -22.43 9.80 39.55
N ILE A 411 -23.66 10.26 39.83
CA ILE A 411 -24.38 9.93 41.08
C ILE A 411 -24.73 8.42 41.14
N SER A 412 -25.11 7.81 39.99
CA SER A 412 -25.36 6.36 39.92
C SER A 412 -24.12 5.52 40.29
N PHE A 413 -22.92 6.01 39.96
CA PHE A 413 -21.66 5.32 40.27
C PHE A 413 -21.32 5.34 41.76
N PHE A 414 -21.65 6.43 42.47
CA PHE A 414 -21.45 6.54 43.92
C PHE A 414 -22.51 5.79 44.73
N SER A 415 -23.76 5.77 44.28
CA SER A 415 -24.85 5.03 44.95
C SER A 415 -24.73 3.51 44.81
N TYR A 416 -24.05 2.99 43.78
CA TYR A 416 -23.78 1.55 43.63
C TYR A 416 -22.77 1.00 44.65
N LYS A 417 -21.88 1.85 45.19
CA LYS A 417 -20.83 1.42 46.13
C LYS A 417 -21.30 1.35 47.60
N PHE A 418 -22.49 1.87 47.93
CA PHE A 418 -22.91 2.08 49.32
C PHE A 418 -24.36 1.65 49.68
N THR A 419 -25.00 0.77 48.90
CA THR A 419 -26.34 0.22 49.24
C THR A 419 -26.34 -1.32 49.16
N PRO A 420 -27.00 -2.06 50.08
CA PRO A 420 -26.74 -3.50 50.30
C PRO A 420 -27.40 -4.45 49.27
N LEU A 421 -27.65 -3.99 48.04
CA LEU A 421 -28.18 -4.82 46.95
C LEU A 421 -27.07 -5.53 46.14
N GLY A 422 -25.79 -5.23 46.38
CA GLY A 422 -24.64 -5.90 45.76
C GLY A 422 -24.42 -7.37 46.16
N ASN A 423 -25.18 -7.87 47.15
CA ASN A 423 -25.06 -9.26 47.62
C ASN A 423 -25.95 -10.28 46.89
N TRP A 424 -26.88 -9.83 46.04
CA TRP A 424 -27.76 -10.76 45.30
C TRP A 424 -27.13 -11.24 43.97
N LEU A 425 -26.45 -10.36 43.24
CA LEU A 425 -25.76 -10.73 41.99
C LEU A 425 -24.48 -11.56 42.21
N ARG A 426 -23.95 -11.61 43.44
CA ARG A 426 -22.81 -12.48 43.81
C ARG A 426 -23.20 -13.95 43.95
N LYS A 427 -24.49 -14.29 44.08
CA LYS A 427 -24.98 -15.68 44.16
C LYS A 427 -25.35 -16.31 42.81
N ILE A 428 -25.56 -15.53 41.76
CA ILE A 428 -25.96 -16.05 40.43
C ILE A 428 -24.75 -16.48 39.57
N LYS A 429 -23.53 -16.00 39.87
CA LYS A 429 -22.30 -16.40 39.13
C LYS A 429 -21.58 -17.65 39.67
N ILE A 430 -22.11 -18.37 40.67
CA ILE A 430 -21.44 -19.53 41.31
C ILE A 430 -21.97 -20.90 40.82
N LYS A 431 -22.85 -20.96 39.81
CA LYS A 431 -23.18 -22.23 39.13
C LYS A 431 -22.93 -22.16 37.62
N LYS A 432 -21.64 -22.08 37.23
CA LYS A 432 -21.06 -22.72 36.04
C LYS A 432 -19.55 -22.49 36.05
N ASN A 433 -18.80 -23.55 35.72
CA ASN A 433 -17.34 -23.64 35.58
C ASN A 433 -16.52 -23.96 36.85
N LYS A 434 -16.66 -25.19 37.34
CA LYS A 434 -15.49 -25.92 37.88
C LYS A 434 -14.55 -26.23 36.72
N LYS A 435 -13.48 -25.46 36.53
CA LYS A 435 -12.22 -25.95 35.94
C LYS A 435 -11.14 -25.84 37.00
N LYS A 436 -10.57 -27.00 37.34
CA LYS A 436 -9.38 -27.17 38.18
C LYS A 436 -8.21 -26.40 37.54
N LYS A 437 -7.49 -25.59 38.34
CA LYS A 437 -6.04 -25.34 38.13
C LYS A 437 -5.31 -26.62 38.56
N ILE A 438 -4.22 -27.09 37.95
CA ILE A 438 -2.78 -26.68 37.94
C ILE A 438 -2.07 -27.85 37.15
N PRO A 439 -0.83 -27.83 36.58
CA PRO A 439 0.24 -26.82 36.41
C PRO A 439 0.74 -26.63 34.96
N ILE A 440 1.70 -25.71 34.82
CA ILE A 440 2.61 -25.45 33.69
C ILE A 440 3.29 -26.76 33.21
N TYR A 441 3.27 -27.01 31.89
CA TYR A 441 4.12 -28.02 31.24
C TYR A 441 4.52 -27.60 29.81
N ASN A 442 5.74 -27.98 29.44
CA ASN A 442 6.54 -27.57 28.27
C ASN A 442 5.89 -27.86 26.91
N ILE A 443 6.05 -26.91 25.98
CA ILE A 443 5.53 -26.93 24.59
C ILE A 443 6.35 -27.85 23.65
N GLU A 444 7.49 -28.39 24.11
CA GLU A 444 8.36 -29.25 23.30
C GLU A 444 7.81 -30.66 23.03
N THR A 445 6.81 -31.13 23.78
CA THR A 445 6.30 -32.51 23.67
C THR A 445 5.16 -32.66 22.65
N GLU A 446 4.36 -31.62 22.40
CA GLU A 446 3.20 -31.71 21.47
C GLU A 446 3.62 -31.74 19.99
N MET A 447 4.79 -31.18 19.63
CA MET A 447 5.32 -31.31 18.27
C MET A 447 5.85 -32.72 17.98
N ASN A 448 6.32 -33.44 19.00
CA ASN A 448 6.78 -34.82 18.86
C ASN A 448 5.62 -35.82 18.83
N ASP A 449 4.56 -35.63 19.62
CA ASP A 449 3.39 -36.52 19.58
C ASP A 449 2.58 -36.37 18.27
N TYR A 450 2.56 -35.18 17.66
CA TYR A 450 1.98 -34.99 16.33
C TYR A 450 2.83 -35.64 15.23
N ALA A 451 4.16 -35.58 15.35
CA ALA A 451 5.09 -36.27 14.46
C ALA A 451 5.01 -37.80 14.61
N GLU A 452 4.85 -38.32 15.83
CA GLU A 452 4.74 -39.76 16.12
C GLU A 452 3.36 -40.33 15.73
N SER A 453 2.29 -39.54 15.88
CA SER A 453 0.95 -39.83 15.34
C SER A 453 0.96 -39.91 13.81
N LEU A 454 1.63 -38.97 13.13
CA LEU A 454 1.78 -38.99 11.67
C LEU A 454 2.61 -40.19 11.20
N ASN A 455 3.66 -40.56 11.94
CA ASN A 455 4.50 -41.72 11.66
C ASN A 455 3.76 -43.06 11.87
N ASN A 456 2.93 -43.17 12.91
CA ASN A 456 2.10 -44.36 13.16
C ASN A 456 0.94 -44.49 12.16
N LYS A 457 0.42 -43.37 11.63
CA LYS A 457 -0.58 -43.37 10.55
C LYS A 457 0.02 -43.75 9.19
N LEU A 458 1.29 -43.42 8.95
CA LEU A 458 2.05 -43.85 7.76
C LEU A 458 2.50 -45.32 7.85
N ARG A 459 2.83 -45.84 9.04
CA ARG A 459 3.16 -47.26 9.24
C ARG A 459 1.98 -48.22 9.03
N LYS A 460 0.73 -47.77 9.20
CA LYS A 460 -0.49 -48.57 8.97
C LYS A 460 -0.92 -48.71 7.49
N LYS A 461 -0.19 -48.11 6.54
CA LYS A 461 -0.41 -48.27 5.09
C LYS A 461 0.74 -48.98 4.37
N ARG A 462 1.39 -49.97 5.01
CA ARG A 462 2.20 -50.96 4.27
C ARG A 462 1.30 -51.98 3.60
N ILE A 463 1.13 -51.83 2.28
CA ILE A 463 0.59 -52.84 1.38
C ILE A 463 1.44 -54.11 1.53
N ARG A 464 0.82 -55.23 1.88
CA ARG A 464 1.41 -56.56 1.74
C ARG A 464 1.30 -56.95 0.27
N LEU A 465 2.42 -57.02 -0.44
CA LEU A 465 2.48 -57.72 -1.72
C LEU A 465 2.49 -59.21 -1.44
N ALA A 466 1.43 -59.90 -1.84
CA ALA A 466 1.39 -61.36 -1.89
C ALA A 466 2.03 -61.81 -3.20
N TYR A 467 3.08 -62.63 -3.10
CA TYR A 467 3.54 -63.46 -4.21
C TYR A 467 2.53 -64.58 -4.43
N HIS A 468 2.05 -64.74 -5.66
CA HIS A 468 1.42 -65.98 -6.10
C HIS A 468 2.41 -66.73 -7.00
N ASN A 469 2.78 -67.93 -6.56
CA ASN A 469 3.36 -68.97 -7.40
C ASN A 469 2.25 -69.51 -8.32
N LEU A 470 2.49 -69.49 -9.62
CA LEU A 470 2.34 -70.60 -10.56
C LEU A 470 3.02 -70.23 -11.89
#